data_AF-A0A940ZG24-F1
#
_entry.id   AF-A0A940ZG24-F1
#
_cell.length_a   1.000
_cell.length_b   1.000
_cell.length_c   1.000
_cell.angle_alpha   90.00
_cell.angle_beta   90.00
_cell.angle_gamma   90.00
#
_symmetry.space_group_name_H-M   'P 1'
#
loop_
_entity.id
_entity.type
_entity.pdbx_description
1 polymer ?
#
loop_
_entity_poly.entity_id
_entity_poly.type
_entity_poly.pdbx_seq_one_letter_code
_entity_poly.pdbx_strand_id
1 'polypeptide(L)' 'MLRAGAKNYPYVSVIVDPADYKPILEEMKKSGGSVSKETNFRLAKKVYALTARYDKMITDYLAKK' A
#
# COMPACT_ATOMS: atom_id res chain seq x y z
N MET A 1 -11.26 -0.38 -2.17
CA MET A 1 -10.62 0.73 -1.43
C MET A 1 -9.10 0.72 -1.57
N LEU A 2 -8.37 -0.34 -1.18
CA LEU A 2 -6.89 -0.40 -1.27
C LEU A 2 -6.30 -0.14 -2.66
N ARG A 3 -6.75 -0.88 -3.70
CA ARG A 3 -6.27 -0.68 -5.08
C ARG A 3 -6.60 0.71 -5.65
N ALA A 4 -7.72 1.29 -5.23
CA ALA A 4 -8.12 2.64 -5.65
C ALA A 4 -7.22 3.71 -5.01
N GLY A 5 -6.93 3.59 -3.71
CA GLY A 5 -5.98 4.48 -3.03
C GLY A 5 -4.56 4.33 -3.58
N ALA A 6 -4.12 3.10 -3.88
CA ALA A 6 -2.83 2.85 -4.52
C ALA A 6 -2.74 3.45 -5.94
N LYS A 7 -3.82 3.41 -6.74
CA LYS A 7 -3.89 4.10 -8.03
C LYS A 7 -3.73 5.61 -7.86
N ASN A 8 -4.32 6.17 -6.81
CA ASN A 8 -4.30 7.60 -6.51
C ASN A 8 -3.14 8.02 -5.57
N TYR A 9 -2.02 7.31 -5.61
CA TYR A 9 -0.86 7.55 -4.75
C TYR A 9 -0.30 8.99 -4.75
N PRO A 10 -0.45 9.83 -5.80
CA PRO A 10 0.02 11.21 -5.72
C PRO A 10 -0.71 12.04 -4.65
N TYR A 11 -1.90 11.60 -4.23
CA TYR A 11 -2.78 12.33 -3.31
C TYR A 11 -3.24 11.50 -2.10
N VAL A 12 -3.09 10.17 -2.14
CA VAL A 12 -3.59 9.27 -1.09
C VAL A 12 -2.47 8.35 -0.62
N SER A 13 -2.21 8.37 0.69
CA SER A 13 -1.33 7.42 1.36
C SER A 13 -2.12 6.17 1.77
N VAL A 14 -1.68 4.99 1.30
CA VAL A 14 -2.31 3.70 1.63
C VAL A 14 -1.30 2.81 2.35
N ILE A 15 -1.70 2.21 3.47
CA ILE A 15 -0.81 1.36 4.27
C ILE A 15 -1.46 -0.01 4.44
N VAL A 16 -0.70 -1.07 4.13
CA VAL A 16 -1.15 -2.48 4.19
C VAL A 16 -0.28 -3.34 5.10
N ASP A 17 0.75 -2.76 5.71
CA ASP A 17 1.76 -3.44 6.52
C ASP A 17 2.00 -2.60 7.78
N PRO A 18 1.76 -3.14 8.99
CA PRO A 18 1.97 -2.41 10.25
C PRO A 18 3.40 -1.89 10.44
N ALA A 19 4.40 -2.54 9.82
CA ALA A 19 5.78 -2.09 9.88
C ALA A 19 6.00 -0.71 9.24
N ASP A 20 5.11 -0.29 8.33
CA ASP A 20 5.17 1.02 7.68
C ASP A 20 4.59 2.16 8.55
N TYR A 21 3.90 1.88 9.66
CA TYR A 21 3.30 2.94 10.49
C TYR A 21 4.33 3.86 11.12
N LYS A 22 5.34 3.29 11.78
CA LYS A 22 6.39 4.06 12.45
C LYS A 22 7.15 4.98 11.47
N PRO A 23 7.69 4.49 10.33
CA PRO A 23 8.41 5.37 9.41
C PRO A 23 7.51 6.46 8.80
N ILE A 24 6.24 6.18 8.51
CA ILE A 24 5.31 7.19 7.97
C ILE A 24 4.96 8.25 9.00
N LEU A 25 4.70 7.86 10.26
CA LEU A 25 4.44 8.81 11.34
C LEU A 25 5.64 9.74 11.55
N GLU A 26 6.86 9.21 11.50
CA GLU A 26 8.08 10.02 11.59
C GLU A 26 8.27 10.94 10.38
N GLU A 27 7.92 10.49 9.17
CA GLU A 27 7.91 11.34 7.98
C GLU A 27 6.90 12.48 8.12
N MET A 28 5.65 12.18 8.50
CA MET A 28 4.59 13.15 8.71
C MET A 28 4.95 14.20 9.77
N LYS A 29 5.56 13.80 10.89
CA LYS A 29 6.02 14.76 11.92
C LYS A 29 7.03 15.75 11.38
N LYS A 30 7.93 15.32 10.47
CA LYS A 30 8.99 16.16 9.90
C LYS A 30 8.52 17.07 8.77
N SER A 31 7.44 16.69 8.09
CA SER A 31 6.93 17.35 6.89
C SER A 31 5.65 18.17 7.11
N GLY A 32 5.29 18.44 8.37
CA GLY A 32 4.08 19.19 8.72
C GLY A 32 2.78 18.43 8.43
N GLY A 33 2.80 17.09 8.54
CA GLY A 33 1.64 16.22 8.30
C GLY A 33 1.59 15.61 6.90
N SER A 34 2.60 15.85 6.07
CA SER A 34 2.62 15.42 4.66
C SER A 34 3.33 14.08 4.46
N VAL A 35 2.98 13.34 3.42
CA VAL A 35 3.77 12.17 2.97
C VAL A 35 4.26 12.44 1.56
N SER A 36 5.54 12.16 1.32
CA SER A 36 6.18 12.36 0.02
C SER A 36 5.56 11.48 -1.07
N LYS A 37 5.62 11.95 -2.32
CA LYS A 37 5.14 11.18 -3.48
C LYS A 37 5.94 9.89 -3.65
N GLU A 38 7.22 9.93 -3.32
CA GLU A 38 8.15 8.81 -3.34
C GLU A 38 7.73 7.72 -2.34
N THR A 39 7.42 8.11 -1.10
CA THR A 39 6.88 7.18 -0.10
C THR A 39 5.53 6.62 -0.55
N ASN A 40 4.62 7.46 -1.05
CA ASN A 40 3.32 6.99 -1.52
C ASN A 40 3.45 6.02 -2.71
N PHE A 41 4.37 6.26 -3.64
CA PHE A 41 4.62 5.35 -4.75
C PHE A 41 5.16 3.99 -4.26
N ARG A 42 6.07 4.01 -3.27
CA ARG A 42 6.56 2.78 -2.61
C ARG A 42 5.41 2.00 -1.98
N LEU A 43 4.51 2.67 -1.27
CA LEU A 43 3.35 2.07 -0.63
C LEU A 43 2.35 1.51 -1.64
N ALA A 44 2.10 2.22 -2.74
CA ALA A 44 1.24 1.75 -3.82
C ALA A 44 1.76 0.44 -4.44
N LYS A 45 3.08 0.34 -4.68
CA LYS A 45 3.71 -0.91 -5.14
C LYS A 45 3.46 -2.06 -4.16
N LYS A 46 3.61 -1.83 -2.85
CA LYS A 46 3.31 -2.82 -1.81
C LYS A 46 1.86 -3.30 -1.87
N VAL A 47 0.91 -2.36 -2.02
CA VAL A 47 -0.52 -2.71 -2.13
C VAL A 47 -0.79 -3.60 -3.33
N TYR A 48 -0.33 -3.23 -4.52
CA TYR A 48 -0.56 -4.03 -5.73
C TYR A 48 0.08 -5.42 -5.64
N ALA A 49 1.29 -5.52 -5.08
CA ALA A 49 1.96 -6.80 -4.85
C ALA A 49 1.20 -7.70 -3.86
N LEU A 50 0.65 -7.12 -2.79
CA LEU A 50 -0.16 -7.86 -1.82
C LEU A 50 -1.46 -8.36 -2.46
N THR A 51 -2.18 -7.49 -3.17
CA THR A 51 -3.45 -7.88 -3.80
C THR A 51 -3.25 -8.93 -4.88
N ALA A 52 -2.19 -8.82 -5.69
CA ALA A 52 -1.88 -9.83 -6.70
C ALA A 52 -1.56 -11.20 -6.08
N ARG A 53 -0.83 -11.22 -4.95
CA ARG A 53 -0.57 -12.46 -4.21
C ARG A 53 -1.86 -13.06 -3.65
N TYR A 54 -2.73 -12.23 -3.09
CA TYR A 54 -4.02 -12.66 -2.57
C TYR A 54 -4.92 -13.26 -3.66
N ASP A 55 -5.04 -12.58 -4.80
CA ASP A 55 -5.83 -13.04 -5.95
C ASP A 55 -5.28 -14.36 -6.51
N LYS A 56 -3.95 -14.52 -6.54
CA LYS A 56 -3.29 -15.77 -6.92
C LYS A 56 -3.68 -16.91 -5.96
N MET A 57 -3.60 -16.69 -4.65
CA MET A 57 -3.96 -17.72 -3.66
C MET A 57 -5.41 -18.17 -3.81
N ILE A 58 -6.33 -17.24 -4.10
CA ILE A 58 -7.74 -17.56 -4.38
C ILE A 58 -7.85 -18.42 -5.64
N THR A 59 -7.19 -18.01 -6.73
CA THR A 59 -7.21 -18.74 -8.00
C THR A 59 -6.66 -20.17 -7.82
N ASP A 60 -5.53 -20.31 -7.13
CA ASP A 60 -4.89 -21.60 -6.85
C ASP A 60 -5.80 -22.52 -6.01
N TYR A 61 -6.57 -21.95 -5.07
CA TYR A 61 -7.55 -22.71 -4.28
C TYR A 61 -8.74 -23.16 -5.13
N LEU A 62 -9.30 -22.27 -5.95
CA LEU A 62 -10.44 -22.57 -6.81
C LEU A 62 -10.09 -23.59 -7.90
N ALA A 63 -8.86 -23.55 -8.44
CA ALA A 63 -8.41 -24.50 -9.47
C ALA A 63 -8.17 -25.92 -8.94
N LYS A 64 -7.99 -26.09 -7.63
CA LYS A 64 -7.82 -27.40 -6.97
C LYS A 64 -9.15 -28.07 -6.61
N LYS A 65 -10.27 -27.37 -6.78
CA LYS A 65 -11.61 -27.82 -6.43
C LYS A 65 -12.36 -28.25 -7.68
#